data_AF-A0A1J6K212-F1
#
_entry.id   AF-A0A1J6K212-F1
#
_cell.length_a   1.000
_cell.length_b   1.000
_cell.length_c   1.000
_cell.angle_alpha   90.00
_cell.angle_beta   90.00
_cell.angle_gamma   90.00
#
_symmetry.space_group_name_H-M   'P 1'
#
loop_
_entity.id
_entity.type
_entity.pdbx_description
1 polymer ?
#
loop_
_entity_poly.entity_id
_entity_poly.type
_entity_poly.pdbx_seq_one_letter_code
_entity_poly.pdbx_strand_id
1 'polypeptide(L)'
;EKEELEPVVAQRIDEITAELQTTCCNSFDPVQRIKTGFYYFKTEIYDKNPELFDKLKKGQEPKFLVFACSDSRVSPSHVLNFQPGEAFMARNIANMVPPYDKTKYSGVGAIIEYAVRHLNVESILVIGHSACGGIKALMELPEDGSESTDFIEDWVKIGLPAKAKVLAEHGDKTFEEQVKCCEKEAVNVSLANLLTYPFVSDALVNKNLTLKGGYYDFINGRFQLWGLNIGLSHPCYI
;
A
#
# COMPACT_ATOMS: atom_id res chain seq x y z
N GLU A 1 -21.14 2.34 -65.91
CA GLU A 1 -20.25 3.02 -64.94
C GLU A 1 -20.90 3.52 -63.65
N LYS A 2 -22.25 3.60 -63.53
CA LYS A 2 -22.89 4.06 -62.27
C LYS A 2 -23.25 2.97 -61.25
N GLU A 3 -23.26 1.68 -61.65
CA GLU A 3 -23.69 0.58 -60.75
C GLU A 3 -22.58 0.07 -59.81
N GLU A 4 -21.30 0.29 -60.11
CA GLU A 4 -20.19 -0.17 -59.26
C GLU A 4 -19.74 0.85 -58.20
N LEU A 5 -20.21 2.11 -58.27
CA LEU A 5 -19.84 3.15 -57.30
C LEU A 5 -20.63 3.05 -55.98
N GLU A 6 -21.87 2.58 -56.00
CA GLU A 6 -22.71 2.50 -54.79
C GLU A 6 -22.14 1.59 -53.68
N PRO A 7 -21.67 0.36 -53.96
CA PRO A 7 -21.12 -0.49 -52.90
C PRO A 7 -19.82 0.07 -52.31
N VAL A 8 -18.99 0.73 -53.13
CA VAL A 8 -17.74 1.36 -52.68
C VAL A 8 -18.01 2.60 -51.81
N VAL A 9 -19.03 3.37 -52.15
CA VAL A 9 -19.46 4.54 -51.36
C VAL A 9 -20.10 4.09 -50.05
N ALA A 10 -20.94 3.04 -50.06
CA ALA A 10 -21.52 2.47 -48.85
C ALA A 10 -20.43 1.95 -47.90
N GLN A 11 -19.45 1.20 -48.42
CA GLN A 11 -18.34 0.69 -47.61
C GLN A 11 -17.50 1.83 -47.00
N ARG A 12 -17.22 2.89 -47.76
CA ARG A 12 -16.49 4.05 -47.22
C ARG A 12 -17.29 4.83 -46.18
N ILE A 13 -18.62 4.91 -46.33
CA ILE A 13 -19.49 5.52 -45.32
C ILE A 13 -19.48 4.68 -44.04
N ASP A 14 -19.51 3.36 -44.14
CA ASP A 14 -19.43 2.46 -42.98
C ASP A 14 -18.06 2.53 -42.29
N GLU A 15 -16.97 2.58 -43.05
CA GLU A 15 -15.60 2.76 -42.53
C GLU A 15 -15.43 4.11 -41.83
N ILE A 16 -15.91 5.21 -42.44
CA ILE A 16 -15.87 6.54 -41.83
C ILE A 16 -16.79 6.62 -40.60
N THR A 17 -17.93 5.94 -40.61
CA THR A 17 -18.85 5.89 -39.46
C THR A 17 -18.24 5.08 -38.31
N ALA A 18 -17.56 3.97 -38.60
CA ALA A 18 -16.83 3.18 -37.62
C ALA A 18 -15.64 3.96 -37.06
N GLU A 19 -14.86 4.62 -37.90
CA GLU A 19 -13.76 5.50 -37.50
C GLU A 19 -14.27 6.66 -36.63
N LEU A 20 -15.36 7.33 -37.02
CA LEU A 20 -15.98 8.41 -36.24
C LEU A 20 -16.56 7.91 -34.91
N GLN A 21 -17.11 6.69 -34.84
CA GLN A 21 -17.55 6.06 -33.58
C GLN A 21 -16.37 5.69 -32.67
N THR A 22 -15.24 5.26 -33.22
CA THR A 22 -14.02 5.03 -32.42
C THR A 22 -13.30 6.33 -32.02
N THR A 23 -13.45 7.40 -32.80
CA THR A 23 -12.71 8.67 -32.61
C THR A 23 -13.49 9.68 -31.79
N CYS A 24 -14.82 9.60 -31.75
CA CYS A 24 -15.66 10.44 -30.91
C CYS A 24 -15.78 9.81 -29.51
N CYS A 25 -14.78 10.11 -28.68
CA CYS A 25 -14.86 10.11 -27.22
C CYS A 25 -15.38 8.83 -26.52
N ASN A 26 -14.53 7.81 -26.42
CA ASN A 26 -14.50 6.99 -25.19
C ASN A 26 -13.96 7.84 -24.02
N SER A 27 -14.69 8.88 -23.63
CA SER A 27 -14.38 9.62 -22.41
C SER A 27 -14.51 8.65 -21.23
N PHE A 28 -13.53 8.66 -20.34
CA PHE A 28 -13.59 7.83 -19.14
C PHE A 28 -14.81 8.24 -18.30
N ASP A 29 -15.77 7.33 -18.16
CA ASP A 29 -16.90 7.50 -17.24
C ASP A 29 -16.59 6.80 -15.91
N PRO A 30 -16.31 7.54 -14.82
CA PRO A 30 -15.98 6.96 -13.53
C PRO A 30 -17.13 6.15 -12.92
N VAL A 31 -18.38 6.57 -13.15
CA VAL A 31 -19.56 5.89 -12.60
C VAL A 31 -19.75 4.56 -13.30
N GLN A 32 -19.61 4.52 -14.63
CA GLN A 32 -19.70 3.26 -15.38
C GLN A 32 -18.57 2.30 -15.04
N ARG A 33 -17.34 2.81 -14.84
CA ARG A 33 -16.21 1.97 -14.40
C ARG A 33 -16.47 1.31 -13.04
N ILE A 34 -17.08 2.02 -12.09
CA ILE A 34 -17.44 1.46 -10.77
C ILE A 34 -18.54 0.40 -10.93
N LYS A 35 -19.59 0.67 -11.70
CA LYS A 35 -20.70 -0.26 -11.93
C LYS A 35 -20.24 -1.56 -12.58
N THR A 36 -19.51 -1.46 -13.70
CA THR A 36 -19.02 -2.63 -14.43
C THR A 36 -18.01 -3.43 -13.63
N GLY A 37 -17.15 -2.74 -12.85
CA GLY A 37 -16.22 -3.40 -11.92
C GLY A 37 -16.93 -4.18 -10.81
N PHE A 38 -17.96 -3.60 -10.18
CA PHE A 38 -18.73 -4.32 -9.16
C PHE A 38 -19.54 -5.46 -9.76
N TYR A 39 -20.10 -5.29 -10.96
CA TYR A 39 -20.81 -6.36 -11.65
C TYR A 39 -19.89 -7.56 -11.90
N TYR A 40 -18.67 -7.33 -12.40
CA TYR A 40 -17.66 -8.38 -12.53
C TYR A 40 -17.34 -9.05 -11.18
N PHE A 41 -17.07 -8.27 -10.12
CA PHE A 41 -16.83 -8.83 -8.79
C PHE A 41 -18.01 -9.70 -8.33
N LYS A 42 -19.24 -9.23 -8.52
CA LYS A 42 -20.46 -9.94 -8.13
C LYS A 42 -20.59 -11.28 -8.85
N THR A 43 -20.43 -11.31 -10.17
CA THR A 43 -20.67 -12.52 -10.97
C THR A 43 -19.48 -13.48 -10.98
N GLU A 44 -18.26 -12.97 -11.02
CA GLU A 44 -17.06 -13.79 -11.21
C GLU A 44 -16.38 -14.19 -9.90
N ILE A 45 -16.56 -13.40 -8.84
CA ILE A 45 -15.90 -13.66 -7.54
C ILE A 45 -16.93 -14.03 -6.49
N TYR A 46 -17.92 -13.18 -6.24
CA TYR A 46 -18.88 -13.38 -5.14
C TYR A 46 -19.77 -14.60 -5.38
N ASP A 47 -20.48 -14.65 -6.51
CA ASP A 47 -21.45 -15.71 -6.80
C ASP A 47 -20.79 -17.08 -7.03
N LYS A 48 -19.52 -17.10 -7.46
CA LYS A 48 -18.74 -18.33 -7.65
C LYS A 48 -18.10 -18.86 -6.38
N ASN A 49 -18.11 -18.10 -5.27
CA ASN A 49 -17.51 -18.49 -3.99
C ASN A 49 -18.50 -18.37 -2.82
N PRO A 50 -19.69 -19.02 -2.88
CA PRO A 50 -20.73 -18.84 -1.88
C PRO A 50 -20.28 -19.25 -0.47
N GLU A 51 -19.52 -20.35 -0.34
CA GLU A 51 -19.03 -20.81 0.97
C GLU A 51 -18.09 -19.81 1.65
N LEU A 52 -17.24 -19.14 0.87
CA LEU A 52 -16.34 -18.09 1.37
C LEU A 52 -17.16 -16.92 1.90
N PHE A 53 -18.06 -16.38 1.07
CA PHE A 53 -18.83 -15.20 1.45
C PHE A 53 -19.89 -15.49 2.52
N ASP A 54 -20.39 -16.72 2.65
CA ASP A 54 -21.27 -17.12 3.75
C ASP A 54 -20.55 -17.14 5.11
N LYS A 55 -19.25 -17.44 5.12
CA LYS A 55 -18.41 -17.25 6.32
C LYS A 55 -18.19 -15.77 6.60
N LEU A 56 -17.81 -14.99 5.59
CA LEU A 56 -17.50 -13.56 5.73
C LEU A 56 -18.71 -12.71 6.18
N LYS A 57 -19.94 -13.12 5.84
CA LYS A 57 -21.16 -12.47 6.34
C LYS A 57 -21.31 -12.56 7.86
N LYS A 58 -20.71 -13.56 8.50
CA LYS A 58 -20.82 -13.80 9.95
C LYS A 58 -19.76 -13.04 10.74
N GLY A 59 -18.65 -12.67 10.11
CA GLY A 59 -17.53 -11.99 10.76
C GLY A 59 -16.25 -12.07 9.93
N GLN A 60 -15.16 -11.56 10.51
CA GLN A 60 -13.83 -11.58 9.93
C GLN A 60 -12.81 -12.03 10.98
N GLU A 61 -11.82 -12.83 10.56
CA GLU A 61 -10.70 -13.29 11.39
C GLU A 61 -9.38 -13.22 10.60
N PRO A 62 -8.99 -12.02 10.12
CA PRO A 62 -7.78 -11.88 9.32
C PRO A 62 -6.54 -12.24 10.14
N LYS A 63 -5.57 -12.88 9.50
CA LYS A 63 -4.29 -13.25 10.12
C LYS A 63 -3.24 -12.14 9.99
N PHE A 64 -3.44 -11.23 9.04
CA PHE A 64 -2.50 -10.15 8.76
C PHE A 64 -3.13 -8.77 9.02
N LEU A 65 -2.37 -7.87 9.63
CA LEU A 65 -2.52 -6.43 9.44
C LEU A 65 -1.48 -5.98 8.42
N VAL A 66 -1.90 -5.30 7.36
CA VAL A 66 -0.99 -4.84 6.30
C VAL A 66 -1.01 -3.33 6.21
N PHE A 67 0.15 -2.70 6.40
CA PHE A 67 0.41 -1.31 6.01
C PHE A 67 1.03 -1.28 4.63
N ALA A 68 0.38 -0.58 3.69
CA ALA A 68 0.87 -0.40 2.33
C ALA A 68 0.63 1.02 1.84
N CYS A 69 1.32 1.43 0.77
CA CYS A 69 1.18 2.80 0.28
C CYS A 69 -0.18 2.96 -0.43
N SER A 70 -0.76 4.16 -0.40
CA SER A 70 -1.94 4.52 -1.18
C SER A 70 -1.71 4.52 -2.69
N ASP A 71 -0.46 4.42 -3.14
CA ASP A 71 -0.06 4.32 -4.55
C ASP A 71 -0.89 3.30 -5.33
N SER A 72 -1.46 3.69 -6.47
CA SER A 72 -2.40 2.89 -7.23
C SER A 72 -1.79 1.62 -7.83
N ARG A 73 -0.46 1.50 -7.88
CA ARG A 73 0.27 0.39 -8.52
C ARG A 73 0.54 -0.78 -7.58
N VAL A 74 0.33 -0.61 -6.28
CA VAL A 74 0.85 -1.53 -5.24
C VAL A 74 -0.22 -2.09 -4.31
N SER A 75 -1.43 -2.33 -4.83
CA SER A 75 -2.52 -2.96 -4.07
C SER A 75 -2.06 -4.29 -3.45
N PRO A 76 -2.02 -4.44 -2.11
CA PRO A 76 -1.52 -5.68 -1.48
C PRO A 76 -2.34 -6.91 -1.83
N SER A 77 -3.67 -6.76 -1.99
CA SER A 77 -4.54 -7.84 -2.46
C SER A 77 -4.10 -8.40 -3.81
N HIS A 78 -3.62 -7.55 -4.71
CA HIS A 78 -3.14 -7.99 -6.02
C HIS A 78 -1.71 -8.52 -5.95
N VAL A 79 -0.80 -7.79 -5.30
CA VAL A 79 0.63 -8.13 -5.25
C VAL A 79 0.90 -9.45 -4.51
N LEU A 80 0.16 -9.69 -3.43
CA LEU A 80 0.34 -10.87 -2.57
C LEU A 80 -0.82 -11.88 -2.67
N ASN A 81 -1.77 -11.65 -3.58
CA ASN A 81 -2.94 -12.50 -3.80
C ASN A 81 -3.78 -12.75 -2.52
N PHE A 82 -3.92 -11.74 -1.65
CA PHE A 82 -4.80 -11.86 -0.48
C PHE A 82 -6.27 -11.98 -0.91
N GLN A 83 -6.94 -12.99 -0.38
CA GLN A 83 -8.36 -13.22 -0.52
C GLN A 83 -9.16 -12.38 0.49
N PRO A 84 -10.46 -12.13 0.23
CA PRO A 84 -11.35 -11.49 1.19
C PRO A 84 -11.31 -12.20 2.55
N GLY A 85 -11.01 -11.45 3.61
CA GLY A 85 -10.93 -11.93 4.99
C GLY A 85 -9.53 -12.34 5.46
N GLU A 86 -8.51 -12.40 4.61
CA GLU A 86 -7.16 -12.81 5.03
C GLU A 86 -6.36 -11.68 5.70
N ALA A 87 -6.52 -10.45 5.22
CA ALA A 87 -5.74 -9.29 5.66
C ALA A 87 -6.63 -8.09 5.99
N PHE A 88 -6.44 -7.52 7.18
CA PHE A 88 -6.94 -6.21 7.56
C PHE A 88 -5.97 -5.14 7.02
N MET A 89 -6.45 -4.20 6.20
CA MET A 89 -5.58 -3.33 5.41
C MET A 89 -5.64 -1.87 5.87
N ALA A 90 -4.45 -1.28 5.98
CA ALA A 90 -4.25 0.14 6.19
C ALA A 90 -3.41 0.71 5.04
N ARG A 91 -3.92 1.76 4.38
CA ARG A 91 -3.22 2.41 3.27
C ARG A 91 -3.08 3.90 3.50
N ASN A 92 -1.86 4.40 3.43
CA ASN A 92 -1.53 5.82 3.62
C ASN A 92 -0.33 6.21 2.75
N ILE A 93 0.07 7.49 2.78
CA ILE A 93 1.21 7.98 2.00
C ILE A 93 2.49 7.34 2.55
N ALA A 94 3.25 6.69 1.66
CA ALA A 94 4.52 6.03 1.98
C ALA A 94 4.44 4.93 3.06
N ASN A 95 3.28 4.27 3.21
CA ASN A 95 3.09 3.11 4.09
C ASN A 95 3.64 3.29 5.51
N MET A 96 3.61 4.52 6.02
CA MET A 96 4.27 4.89 7.26
C MET A 96 3.41 4.47 8.45
N VAL A 97 4.09 3.95 9.47
CA VAL A 97 3.50 3.79 10.80
C VAL A 97 4.12 4.84 11.72
N PRO A 98 3.38 5.86 12.18
CA PRO A 98 3.86 6.80 13.18
C PRO A 98 4.07 6.12 14.54
N PRO A 99 4.84 6.75 15.45
CA PRO A 99 4.90 6.32 16.84
C PRO A 99 3.55 6.51 17.55
N TYR A 100 3.39 5.87 18.71
CA TYR A 100 2.23 5.99 19.57
C TYR A 100 1.97 7.44 19.98
N ASP A 101 0.88 8.02 19.48
CA ASP A 101 0.39 9.33 19.88
C ASP A 101 -1.14 9.35 19.77
N LYS A 102 -1.83 9.56 20.90
CA LYS A 102 -3.31 9.57 20.94
C LYS A 102 -3.91 10.82 20.31
N THR A 103 -3.15 11.89 20.19
CA THR A 103 -3.59 13.19 19.69
C THR A 103 -3.30 13.33 18.20
N LYS A 104 -2.05 13.11 17.78
CA LYS A 104 -1.61 13.32 16.39
C LYS A 104 -1.95 12.16 15.45
N TYR A 105 -1.92 10.92 15.96
CA TYR A 105 -1.96 9.71 15.12
C TYR A 105 -3.05 8.73 15.53
N SER A 106 -4.16 9.23 16.07
CA SER A 106 -5.29 8.43 16.54
C SER A 106 -5.85 7.47 15.48
N GLY A 107 -5.88 7.88 14.21
CA GLY A 107 -6.34 7.03 13.10
C GLY A 107 -5.49 5.76 12.92
N VAL A 108 -4.16 5.90 12.88
CA VAL A 108 -3.26 4.74 12.77
C VAL A 108 -3.26 3.93 14.07
N GLY A 109 -3.27 4.60 15.22
CA GLY A 109 -3.35 3.92 16.52
C GLY A 109 -4.60 3.06 16.66
N ALA A 110 -5.76 3.56 16.24
CA ALA A 110 -7.02 2.80 16.27
C ALA A 110 -6.99 1.57 15.35
N ILE A 111 -6.39 1.69 14.16
CA ILE A 111 -6.22 0.55 13.24
C ILE A 111 -5.39 -0.56 13.90
N ILE A 112 -4.24 -0.21 14.47
CA ILE A 112 -3.34 -1.19 15.09
C ILE A 112 -4.01 -1.80 16.33
N GLU A 113 -4.62 -0.97 17.18
CA GLU A 113 -5.34 -1.43 18.36
C GLU A 113 -6.46 -2.41 18.00
N TYR A 114 -7.27 -2.08 17.00
CA TYR A 114 -8.36 -2.94 16.55
C TYR A 114 -7.86 -4.26 15.98
N ALA A 115 -6.86 -4.22 15.11
CA ALA A 115 -6.28 -5.42 14.53
C ALA A 115 -5.69 -6.35 15.61
N VAL A 116 -4.93 -5.80 16.55
CA VAL A 116 -4.21 -6.59 17.56
C VAL A 116 -5.14 -7.07 18.67
N ARG A 117 -5.97 -6.18 19.25
CA ARG A 117 -6.77 -6.51 20.44
C ARG A 117 -8.14 -7.10 20.13
N HIS A 118 -8.72 -6.77 18.98
CA HIS A 118 -10.08 -7.19 18.64
C HIS A 118 -10.10 -8.29 17.57
N LEU A 119 -9.28 -8.15 16.52
CA LEU A 119 -9.21 -9.16 15.45
C LEU A 119 -8.16 -10.26 15.72
N ASN A 120 -7.27 -10.05 16.69
CA ASN A 120 -6.18 -10.99 17.04
C ASN A 120 -5.34 -11.39 15.82
N VAL A 121 -4.93 -10.42 15.01
CA VAL A 121 -4.00 -10.68 13.89
C VAL A 121 -2.70 -11.29 14.41
N GLU A 122 -2.09 -12.18 13.64
CA GLU A 122 -0.88 -12.92 14.01
C GLU A 122 0.39 -12.30 13.40
N SER A 123 0.23 -11.44 12.40
CA SER A 123 1.35 -10.76 11.73
C SER A 123 0.98 -9.33 11.34
N ILE A 124 1.87 -8.39 11.64
CA ILE A 124 1.84 -7.04 11.05
C ILE A 124 2.92 -6.97 9.96
N LEU A 125 2.50 -6.64 8.74
CA LEU A 125 3.37 -6.49 7.59
C LEU A 125 3.38 -5.03 7.11
N VAL A 126 4.53 -4.38 7.10
CA VAL A 126 4.72 -3.04 6.52
C VAL A 126 5.43 -3.17 5.17
N ILE A 127 4.76 -2.77 4.08
CA ILE A 127 5.23 -2.96 2.71
C ILE A 127 5.62 -1.62 2.09
N GLY A 128 6.93 -1.38 1.99
CA GLY A 128 7.51 -0.34 1.13
C GLY A 128 7.48 -0.73 -0.34
N HIS A 129 7.75 0.21 -1.23
CA HIS A 129 7.78 -0.08 -2.67
C HIS A 129 8.72 0.85 -3.44
N SER A 130 9.13 0.41 -4.62
CA SER A 130 9.95 1.20 -5.54
C SER A 130 9.24 2.46 -6.02
N ALA A 131 10.00 3.53 -6.27
CA ALA A 131 9.53 4.80 -6.81
C ALA A 131 8.31 5.36 -6.04
N CYS A 132 8.43 5.39 -4.72
CA CYS A 132 7.44 5.93 -3.81
C CYS A 132 7.49 7.46 -3.76
N GLY A 133 6.41 8.11 -4.20
CA GLY A 133 6.30 9.57 -4.20
C GLY A 133 6.43 10.20 -2.82
N GLY A 134 5.90 9.56 -1.77
CA GLY A 134 6.02 10.08 -0.40
C GLY A 134 7.44 9.98 0.17
N ILE A 135 8.19 8.94 -0.18
CA ILE A 135 9.61 8.83 0.21
C ILE A 135 10.46 9.82 -0.59
N LYS A 136 10.16 10.02 -1.87
CA LYS A 136 10.80 11.07 -2.65
C LYS A 136 10.58 12.46 -2.01
N ALA A 137 9.34 12.78 -1.63
CA ALA A 137 9.01 14.03 -0.94
C ALA A 137 9.74 14.17 0.41
N LEU A 138 9.85 13.09 1.19
CA LEU A 138 10.67 13.06 2.41
C LEU A 138 12.13 13.44 2.12
N MET A 139 12.73 12.82 1.11
CA MET A 139 14.12 13.08 0.73
C MET A 139 14.33 14.51 0.21
N GLU A 140 13.31 15.11 -0.41
CA GLU A 140 13.31 16.50 -0.89
C GLU A 140 13.03 17.55 0.21
N LEU A 141 12.62 17.16 1.42
CA LEU A 141 12.39 18.11 2.51
C LEU A 141 13.59 19.04 2.73
N PRO A 142 13.37 20.36 2.79
CA PRO A 142 14.44 21.33 2.95
C PRO A 142 15.00 21.29 4.39
N GLU A 143 16.29 21.59 4.54
CA GLU A 143 16.97 21.59 5.85
C GLU A 143 16.57 22.79 6.72
N ASP A 144 16.11 23.89 6.10
CA ASP A 144 15.71 25.12 6.80
C ASP A 144 14.34 25.01 7.50
N GLY A 145 13.67 23.87 7.34
CA GLY A 145 12.38 23.59 7.96
C GLY A 145 11.20 24.34 7.31
N SER A 146 11.41 24.99 6.16
CA SER A 146 10.33 25.57 5.38
C SER A 146 9.35 24.49 4.91
N GLU A 147 8.06 24.84 4.88
CA GLU A 147 6.99 23.96 4.42
C GLU A 147 6.28 24.64 3.24
N SER A 148 6.03 23.84 2.20
CA SER A 148 5.34 24.22 0.96
C SER A 148 4.00 23.53 0.79
N THR A 149 3.64 22.62 1.69
CA THR A 149 2.43 21.79 1.63
C THR A 149 1.65 21.83 2.94
N ASP A 150 0.33 21.68 2.88
CA ASP A 150 -0.51 21.75 4.09
C ASP A 150 -0.37 20.52 5.01
N PHE A 151 -0.08 19.33 4.45
CA PHE A 151 -0.08 18.06 5.20
C PHE A 151 1.03 17.09 4.80
N ILE A 152 1.52 17.16 3.55
CA ILE A 152 2.39 16.13 3.00
C ILE A 152 3.71 16.10 3.78
N GLU A 153 4.31 17.28 3.99
CA GLU A 153 5.58 17.41 4.70
C GLU A 153 5.46 16.99 6.17
N ASP A 154 4.44 17.44 6.91
CA ASP A 154 4.22 16.99 8.30
C ASP A 154 4.00 15.47 8.40
N TRP A 155 3.29 14.87 7.45
CA TRP A 155 3.09 13.43 7.41
C TRP A 155 4.40 12.68 7.16
N VAL A 156 5.12 13.02 6.09
CA VAL A 156 6.33 12.26 5.72
C VAL A 156 7.48 12.46 6.71
N LYS A 157 7.42 13.50 7.56
CA LYS A 157 8.37 13.71 8.67
C LYS A 157 8.45 12.54 9.65
N ILE A 158 7.45 11.65 9.70
CA ILE A 158 7.54 10.36 10.40
C ILE A 158 8.80 9.58 9.99
N GLY A 159 9.21 9.68 8.72
CA GLY A 159 10.38 9.01 8.16
C GLY A 159 11.71 9.77 8.30
N LEU A 160 11.77 10.93 8.98
CA LEU A 160 13.02 11.68 9.17
C LEU A 160 14.19 10.82 9.69
N PRO A 161 14.01 9.88 10.65
CA PRO A 161 15.10 9.00 11.07
C PRO A 161 15.68 8.15 9.93
N ALA A 162 14.84 7.69 8.98
CA ALA A 162 15.28 6.95 7.81
C ALA A 162 16.09 7.84 6.85
N LYS A 163 15.59 9.05 6.57
CA LYS A 163 16.33 10.05 5.77
C LYS A 163 17.71 10.33 6.36
N ALA A 164 17.77 10.62 7.67
CA ALA A 164 19.02 10.93 8.36
C ALA A 164 20.03 9.79 8.25
N LYS A 165 19.60 8.54 8.48
CA LYS A 165 20.47 7.36 8.35
C LYS A 165 20.97 7.16 6.92
N VAL A 166 20.09 7.27 5.93
CA VAL A 166 20.46 7.11 4.52
C VAL A 166 21.44 8.20 4.05
N LEU A 167 21.24 9.46 4.45
CA LEU A 167 22.19 10.53 4.12
C LEU A 167 23.56 10.30 4.78
N ALA A 168 23.59 9.75 5.99
CA ALA A 168 24.84 9.42 6.68
C ALA A 168 25.58 8.22 6.04
N GLU A 169 24.86 7.18 5.63
CA GLU A 169 25.45 5.93 5.11
C GLU A 169 25.64 5.93 3.58
N HIS A 170 24.90 6.77 2.85
CA HIS A 170 24.82 6.78 1.39
C HIS A 170 24.80 8.20 0.80
N GLY A 171 25.37 9.17 1.50
CA GLY A 171 25.43 10.57 1.05
C GLY A 171 26.21 10.79 -0.24
N ASP A 172 27.09 9.86 -0.61
CA ASP A 172 27.90 9.85 -1.83
C ASP A 172 27.16 9.31 -3.07
N LYS A 173 26.00 8.66 -2.87
CA LYS A 173 25.20 8.05 -3.93
C LYS A 173 24.32 9.04 -4.68
N THR A 174 23.76 8.62 -5.82
CA THR A 174 22.78 9.46 -6.52
C THR A 174 21.50 9.62 -5.69
N PHE A 175 20.75 10.69 -5.96
CA PHE A 175 19.48 10.94 -5.28
C PHE A 175 18.51 9.76 -5.43
N GLU A 176 18.42 9.14 -6.61
CA GLU A 176 17.56 7.98 -6.86
C GLU A 176 17.97 6.76 -6.03
N GLU A 177 19.28 6.54 -5.88
CA GLU A 177 19.81 5.47 -5.03
C GLU A 177 19.51 5.72 -3.55
N GLN A 178 19.63 6.98 -3.10
CA GLN A 178 19.26 7.38 -1.74
C GLN A 178 17.76 7.19 -1.49
N VAL A 179 16.89 7.61 -2.41
CA VAL A 179 15.44 7.37 -2.33
C VAL A 179 15.16 5.87 -2.21
N LYS A 180 15.78 5.04 -3.05
CA LYS A 180 15.61 3.57 -3.00
C LYS A 180 16.06 2.96 -1.67
N CYS A 181 17.14 3.47 -1.08
CA CYS A 181 17.58 3.04 0.25
C CYS A 181 16.58 3.49 1.33
N CYS A 182 16.11 4.73 1.22
CA CYS A 182 15.14 5.33 2.15
C CYS A 182 13.78 4.62 2.12
N GLU A 183 13.34 4.12 0.96
CA GLU A 183 12.10 3.33 0.85
C GLU A 183 12.11 2.09 1.74
N LYS A 184 13.28 1.43 1.87
CA LYS A 184 13.45 0.26 2.76
C LYS A 184 13.67 0.68 4.21
N GLU A 185 14.46 1.73 4.45
CA GLU A 185 14.74 2.17 5.81
C GLU A 185 13.49 2.78 6.48
N ALA A 186 12.62 3.45 5.73
CA ALA A 186 11.33 3.93 6.24
C ALA A 186 10.39 2.80 6.68
N VAL A 187 10.48 1.61 6.06
CA VAL A 187 9.83 0.40 6.56
C VAL A 187 10.43 0.01 7.92
N ASN A 188 11.75 0.02 8.07
CA ASN A 188 12.40 -0.28 9.35
C ASN A 188 12.00 0.71 10.45
N VAL A 189 11.94 2.01 10.15
CA VAL A 189 11.44 3.03 11.09
C VAL A 189 9.99 2.75 11.49
N SER A 190 9.13 2.38 10.53
CA SER A 190 7.75 2.02 10.82
C SER A 190 7.63 0.75 11.70
N LEU A 191 8.50 -0.25 11.47
CA LEU A 191 8.59 -1.43 12.35
C LEU A 191 9.05 -1.07 13.75
N ALA A 192 10.00 -0.14 13.90
CA ALA A 192 10.42 0.36 15.20
C ALA A 192 9.31 1.15 15.90
N ASN A 193 8.57 1.98 15.16
CA ASN A 193 7.44 2.73 15.69
C ASN A 193 6.32 1.81 16.18
N LEU A 194 6.08 0.66 15.55
CA LEU A 194 5.13 -0.35 16.05
C LEU A 194 5.46 -0.81 17.49
N LEU A 195 6.73 -0.81 17.90
CA LEU A 195 7.15 -1.18 19.26
C LEU A 195 6.78 -0.12 20.31
N THR A 196 6.47 1.10 19.89
CA THR A 196 6.02 2.16 20.80
C THR A 196 4.57 1.96 21.26
N TYR A 197 3.82 1.08 20.60
CA TYR A 197 2.46 0.70 20.99
C TYR A 197 2.52 -0.41 22.05
N PRO A 198 2.11 -0.17 23.32
CA PRO A 198 2.29 -1.15 24.39
C PRO A 198 1.68 -2.52 24.07
N PHE A 199 0.49 -2.56 23.48
CA PHE A 199 -0.20 -3.81 23.13
C PHE A 199 0.43 -4.57 21.96
N VAL A 200 1.21 -3.92 21.10
CA VAL A 200 2.01 -4.61 20.08
C VAL A 200 3.20 -5.29 20.76
N SER A 201 3.90 -4.55 21.63
CA SER A 201 5.03 -5.08 22.40
C SER A 201 4.62 -6.25 23.29
N ASP A 202 3.49 -6.14 24.00
CA ASP A 202 2.94 -7.23 24.81
C ASP A 202 2.62 -8.47 23.96
N ALA A 203 2.03 -8.29 22.77
CA ALA A 203 1.69 -9.40 21.88
C ALA A 203 2.93 -10.09 21.29
N LEU A 204 4.01 -9.33 21.03
CA LEU A 204 5.30 -9.88 20.58
C LEU A 204 5.97 -10.73 21.66
N VAL A 205 5.99 -10.24 22.91
CA VAL A 205 6.55 -10.98 24.05
C VAL A 205 5.82 -12.29 24.29
N ASN A 206 4.49 -12.27 24.15
CA ASN A 206 3.65 -13.46 24.28
C ASN A 206 3.71 -14.39 23.04
N LYS A 207 4.54 -14.08 22.04
CA LYS A 207 4.70 -14.83 20.77
C LYS A 207 3.40 -15.02 19.98
N ASN A 208 2.43 -14.13 20.18
CA ASN A 208 1.15 -14.15 19.47
C ASN A 208 1.13 -13.21 18.26
N LEU A 209 2.22 -12.47 18.03
CA LEU A 209 2.36 -11.50 16.96
C LEU A 209 3.75 -11.57 16.35
N THR A 210 3.87 -11.32 15.05
CA THR A 210 5.15 -11.11 14.37
C THR A 210 5.14 -9.81 13.60
N LEU A 211 6.29 -9.14 13.52
CA LEU A 211 6.47 -7.94 12.70
C LEU A 211 7.34 -8.26 11.49
N LYS A 212 6.87 -7.90 10.30
CA LYS A 212 7.53 -8.15 9.02
C LYS A 212 7.64 -6.86 8.20
N GLY A 213 8.80 -6.65 7.61
CA GLY A 213 9.02 -5.64 6.59
C GLY A 213 9.00 -6.26 5.21
N GLY A 214 8.38 -5.58 4.26
CA GLY A 214 8.34 -5.97 2.85
C GLY A 214 8.79 -4.82 1.96
N TYR A 215 9.34 -5.15 0.79
CA TYR A 215 9.65 -4.18 -0.25
C TYR A 215 9.27 -4.73 -1.62
N TYR A 216 8.28 -4.11 -2.26
CA TYR A 216 7.82 -4.45 -3.60
C TYR A 216 8.49 -3.56 -4.66
N ASP A 217 9.38 -4.15 -5.45
CA ASP A 217 9.99 -3.54 -6.63
C ASP A 217 9.12 -3.84 -7.85
N PHE A 218 8.17 -2.96 -8.16
CA PHE A 218 7.32 -3.12 -9.35
C PHE A 218 8.05 -2.81 -10.66
N ILE A 219 9.21 -2.13 -10.60
CA ILE A 219 10.03 -1.86 -11.78
C ILE A 219 10.63 -3.17 -12.29
N ASN A 220 11.08 -4.03 -11.37
CA ASN A 220 11.73 -5.31 -11.68
C ASN A 220 10.86 -6.54 -11.38
N GLY A 221 9.64 -6.36 -10.86
CA GLY A 221 8.73 -7.44 -10.47
C GLY A 221 9.25 -8.32 -9.34
N ARG A 222 9.90 -7.74 -8.32
CA ARG A 222 10.51 -8.50 -7.20
C ARG A 222 9.91 -8.11 -5.86
N PHE A 223 9.83 -9.06 -4.94
CA PHE A 223 9.40 -8.81 -3.57
C PHE A 223 10.49 -9.28 -2.58
N GLN A 224 10.90 -8.41 -1.67
CA GLN A 224 11.78 -8.73 -0.56
C GLN A 224 10.95 -8.77 0.73
N LEU A 225 11.25 -9.73 1.61
CA LEU A 225 10.59 -9.90 2.90
C LEU A 225 11.64 -10.13 3.99
N TRP A 226 11.50 -9.43 5.11
CA TRP A 226 12.34 -9.61 6.30
C TRP A 226 11.49 -9.55 7.58
N GLY A 227 12.03 -10.02 8.69
CA GLY A 227 11.37 -10.01 9.98
C GLY A 227 12.18 -9.27 11.03
N LEU A 228 11.48 -8.65 11.98
CA LEU A 228 12.11 -8.14 13.20
C LEU A 228 12.12 -9.27 14.25
N ASN A 229 13.31 -9.77 14.58
CA ASN A 229 13.48 -10.75 15.64
C ASN A 229 13.78 -10.04 16.95
N ILE A 230 12.78 -9.88 17.82
CA ILE A 230 12.98 -9.37 19.18
C ILE A 230 13.29 -10.55 20.09
N GLY A 231 14.57 -10.78 20.35
CA GLY A 231 15.01 -11.65 21.44
C GLY A 231 15.18 -10.80 22.70
N LEU A 232 14.22 -10.85 23.63
CA LEU A 232 14.47 -10.34 24.98
C LEU A 232 15.43 -11.30 25.68
N SER A 233 16.72 -10.96 25.71
CA SER A 233 17.66 -11.60 26.62
C SER A 233 17.31 -11.20 28.04
N HIS A 234 17.07 -12.17 28.92
CA HIS A 234 16.94 -11.88 30.34
C HIS A 234 18.27 -11.30 30.83
N PRO A 235 18.26 -10.25 31.68
CA PRO A 235 19.49 -9.73 32.26
C PRO A 235 20.19 -10.86 33.01
N CYS A 236 21.38 -11.23 32.54
CA CYS A 236 22.27 -12.10 33.27
C CYS A 236 22.92 -11.23 34.34
N TYR A 237 22.47 -11.36 35.58
CA TYR A 237 23.16 -10.75 36.71
C TYR A 237 24.45 -11.56 36.95
N ILE A 238 25.60 -10.88 36.85
CA ILE A 238 26.91 -11.39 37.29
C ILE A 238 27.05 -11.12 38.78
#